data_AF-A0A7V9BP23-F1
#
_entry.id   AF-A0A7V9BP23-F1
#
_cell.length_a   1.000
_cell.length_b   1.000
_cell.length_c   1.000
_cell.angle_alpha   90.00
_cell.angle_beta   90.00
_cell.angle_gamma   90.00
#
_symmetry.space_group_name_H-M   'P 1'
#
loop_
_entity.id
_entity.type
_entity.pdbx_description
1 polymer ?
#
loop_
_entity_poly.entity_id
_entity_poly.type
_entity_poly.pdbx_seq_one_letter_code
_entity_poly.pdbx_strand_id
1 'polypeptide(L)'
;MPQLSLFSAQARAERVADLAGLLCGPAQVVRFGASATARLSIVLPQPQRADALTAACDTYGIETELLATATGATVLRTAFRHDLVPLAESWTRGAIKALPASFEVDGAMLRFWALAAGRREHTGYALALDPHASHTHAPLAAA
;
A
#
# COMPACT_ATOMS: atom_id res chain seq x y z
N MET A 1 15.89 33.04 -7.94
CA MET A 1 16.03 31.75 -7.21
C MET A 1 15.16 30.74 -7.92
N PRO A 2 15.68 29.57 -8.34
CA PRO A 2 14.80 28.52 -8.85
C PRO A 2 13.95 27.98 -7.68
N GLN A 3 12.63 27.95 -7.85
CA GLN A 3 11.69 27.32 -6.94
C GLN A 3 11.26 25.98 -7.54
N LEU A 4 11.41 24.91 -6.78
CA LEU A 4 10.88 23.60 -7.13
C LEU A 4 9.35 23.65 -7.14
N SER A 5 8.72 23.22 -8.23
CA SER A 5 7.26 23.11 -8.32
C SER A 5 6.79 21.90 -7.51
N LEU A 6 5.91 22.12 -6.54
CA LEU A 6 5.23 21.02 -5.84
C LEU A 6 4.39 20.16 -6.80
N PHE A 7 3.91 20.75 -7.89
CA PHE A 7 3.05 20.07 -8.86
C PHE A 7 3.75 18.99 -9.69
N SER A 8 5.10 18.99 -9.75
CA SER A 8 5.84 17.90 -10.39
C SER A 8 6.04 16.67 -9.49
N ALA A 9 5.67 16.73 -8.20
CA ALA A 9 5.80 15.60 -7.27
C ALA A 9 4.95 14.38 -7.69
N GLN A 10 3.99 14.57 -8.60
CA GLN A 10 3.15 13.53 -9.17
C GLN A 10 3.20 13.53 -10.71
N ALA A 11 4.30 14.00 -11.32
CA ALA A 11 4.45 14.12 -12.78
C ALA A 11 4.62 12.76 -13.50
N ARG A 12 4.73 11.65 -12.76
CA ARG A 12 4.85 10.30 -13.33
C ARG A 12 3.47 9.68 -13.48
N ALA A 13 3.24 9.00 -14.60
CA ALA A 13 2.04 8.20 -14.83
C ALA A 13 1.81 7.20 -13.69
N GLU A 14 0.54 7.00 -13.35
CA GLU A 14 0.08 6.05 -12.34
C GLU A 14 0.58 4.63 -12.69
N ARG A 15 1.14 3.93 -11.70
CA ARG A 15 1.55 2.53 -11.86
C ARG A 15 1.04 1.70 -10.71
N VAL A 16 0.73 0.44 -11.01
CA VAL A 16 0.40 -0.59 -10.00
C VAL A 16 1.48 -0.69 -8.91
N ALA A 17 2.75 -0.42 -9.25
CA ALA A 17 3.85 -0.39 -8.28
C ALA A 17 3.68 0.66 -7.16
N ASP A 18 2.90 1.73 -7.37
CA ASP A 18 2.67 2.77 -6.37
C ASP A 18 1.84 2.24 -5.18
N LEU A 19 1.08 1.16 -5.36
CA LEU A 19 0.39 0.44 -4.29
C LEU A 19 1.35 -0.17 -3.25
N ALA A 20 2.65 -0.21 -3.54
CA ALA A 20 3.69 -0.55 -2.58
C ALA A 20 3.57 0.25 -1.28
N GLY A 21 3.06 1.49 -1.34
CA GLY A 21 2.74 2.28 -0.14
C GLY A 21 1.78 1.61 0.84
N LEU A 22 0.82 0.81 0.34
CA LEU A 22 -0.06 0.01 1.19
C LEU A 22 0.71 -1.11 1.90
N LEU A 23 1.71 -1.70 1.24
CA LEU A 23 2.54 -2.79 1.75
C LEU A 23 3.61 -2.31 2.74
N CYS A 24 4.02 -1.04 2.68
CA CYS A 24 4.77 -0.37 3.77
C CYS A 24 3.98 -0.38 5.08
N GLY A 25 2.66 -0.24 4.98
CA GLY A 25 1.71 -0.39 6.07
C GLY A 25 1.19 -1.83 6.22
N PRO A 26 0.00 -2.02 6.82
CA PRO A 26 -0.50 -3.34 7.19
C PRO A 26 -1.10 -4.15 6.03
N ALA A 27 -1.11 -3.64 4.79
CA ALA A 27 -1.66 -4.40 3.67
C ALA A 27 -0.82 -5.63 3.37
N GLN A 28 -1.45 -6.66 2.83
CA GLN A 28 -0.82 -7.90 2.41
C GLN A 28 -1.06 -8.09 0.92
N VAL A 29 -0.12 -8.76 0.26
CA VAL A 29 -0.27 -9.23 -1.11
C VAL A 29 -0.03 -10.73 -1.14
N VAL A 30 -0.93 -11.47 -1.78
CA VAL A 30 -0.87 -12.93 -1.87
C VAL A 30 -1.00 -13.38 -3.31
N ARG A 31 -0.22 -14.39 -3.70
CA ARG A 31 -0.35 -15.07 -5.00
C ARG A 31 -1.24 -16.29 -4.85
N PHE A 32 -2.04 -16.58 -5.88
CA PHE A 32 -2.88 -17.78 -5.88
C PHE A 32 -2.13 -18.98 -6.49
N GLY A 33 -1.48 -19.81 -5.66
CA GLY A 33 -0.83 -21.04 -6.13
C GLY A 33 0.17 -20.81 -7.28
N ALA A 34 0.20 -21.74 -8.25
CA ALA A 34 1.00 -21.60 -9.48
C ALA A 34 0.40 -20.62 -10.51
N SER A 35 -0.74 -19.99 -10.20
CA SER A 35 -1.41 -19.06 -11.10
C SER A 35 -0.64 -17.76 -11.20
N ALA A 36 -0.67 -17.16 -12.39
CA ALA A 36 -0.11 -15.84 -12.66
C ALA A 36 -1.03 -14.71 -12.15
N THR A 37 -1.57 -14.81 -10.93
CA THR A 37 -2.40 -13.77 -10.32
C THR A 37 -2.07 -13.54 -8.86
N ALA A 38 -2.22 -12.28 -8.43
CA ALA A 38 -2.05 -11.85 -7.05
C ALA A 38 -3.21 -10.96 -6.61
N ARG A 39 -3.43 -10.88 -5.30
CA ARG A 39 -4.45 -10.04 -4.68
C ARG A 39 -3.82 -9.22 -3.57
N LEU A 40 -4.17 -7.94 -3.50
CA LEU A 40 -3.87 -7.07 -2.38
C LEU A 40 -5.06 -7.01 -1.43
N SER A 41 -4.81 -7.01 -0.13
CA SER A 41 -5.84 -6.81 0.90
C SER A 41 -5.31 -6.05 2.10
N ILE A 42 -6.14 -5.20 2.69
CA ILE A 42 -5.82 -4.45 3.91
C ILE A 42 -7.00 -4.49 4.88
N VAL A 43 -6.72 -4.73 6.15
CA VAL A 43 -7.68 -4.53 7.24
C VAL A 43 -7.61 -3.07 7.68
N LEU A 44 -8.74 -2.38 7.64
CA LEU A 44 -8.90 -0.99 8.02
C LEU A 44 -9.68 -0.91 9.35
N PRO A 45 -9.00 -0.61 10.48
CA PRO A 45 -9.66 -0.43 11.77
C PRO A 45 -10.65 0.75 11.77
N GLN A 46 -10.42 1.72 10.90
CA GLN A 46 -11.28 2.87 10.69
C GLN A 46 -12.00 2.74 9.33
N PRO A 47 -13.26 2.28 9.30
CA PRO A 47 -14.02 2.07 8.07
C PRO A 47 -14.07 3.29 7.15
N GLN A 48 -14.03 4.51 7.70
CA GLN A 48 -14.03 5.76 6.93
C GLN A 48 -12.82 5.94 5.99
N ARG A 49 -11.76 5.14 6.14
CA ARG A 49 -10.62 5.13 5.20
C ARG A 49 -10.94 4.37 3.91
N ALA A 50 -11.93 3.48 3.94
CA ALA A 50 -12.24 2.59 2.84
C ALA A 50 -12.60 3.37 1.57
N ASP A 51 -13.51 4.34 1.66
CA ASP A 51 -13.97 5.11 0.50
C ASP A 51 -12.83 5.89 -0.17
N ALA A 52 -11.97 6.51 0.64
CA ALA A 52 -10.81 7.24 0.14
C ALA A 52 -9.77 6.33 -0.53
N LEU A 53 -9.58 5.12 0.00
CA LEU A 53 -8.70 4.11 -0.61
C LEU A 53 -9.30 3.52 -1.88
N THR A 54 -10.60 3.21 -1.90
CA THR A 54 -11.31 2.76 -3.10
C THR A 54 -11.15 3.79 -4.22
N ALA A 55 -11.49 5.05 -3.94
CA ALA A 55 -11.32 6.13 -4.92
C ALA A 55 -9.86 6.29 -5.39
N ALA A 56 -8.89 6.10 -4.49
CA ALA A 56 -7.47 6.14 -4.86
C ALA A 56 -7.04 4.94 -5.71
N CYS A 57 -7.63 3.75 -5.52
CA CYS A 57 -7.37 2.58 -6.37
C CYS A 57 -8.07 2.72 -7.75
N ASP A 58 -9.26 3.32 -7.79
CA ASP A 58 -10.00 3.56 -9.03
C ASP A 58 -9.22 4.44 -10.02
N THR A 59 -8.42 5.41 -9.53
CA THR A 59 -7.53 6.21 -10.41
C THR A 59 -6.45 5.38 -11.10
N TYR A 60 -6.17 4.17 -10.60
CA TYR A 60 -5.23 3.20 -11.19
C TYR A 60 -5.96 2.11 -12.00
N GLY A 61 -7.29 2.20 -12.17
CA GLY A 61 -8.09 1.14 -12.77
C GLY A 61 -8.14 -0.13 -11.91
N ILE A 62 -8.06 0.02 -10.59
CA ILE A 62 -8.05 -1.08 -9.63
C ILE A 62 -9.34 -1.11 -8.83
N GLU A 63 -10.27 -1.95 -9.30
CA GLU A 63 -11.50 -2.22 -8.58
C GLU A 63 -11.21 -2.94 -7.25
N THR A 64 -11.88 -2.47 -6.19
CA THR A 64 -11.77 -3.01 -4.83
C THR A 64 -13.12 -3.40 -4.27
N GLU A 65 -13.14 -4.48 -3.49
CA GLU A 65 -14.30 -4.98 -2.76
C GLU A 65 -14.10 -4.71 -1.26
N LEU A 66 -15.18 -4.29 -0.60
CA LEU A 66 -15.23 -4.09 0.85
C LEU A 66 -15.95 -5.26 1.53
N LEU A 67 -15.34 -5.80 2.58
CA LEU A 67 -15.93 -6.86 3.40
C LEU A 67 -15.91 -6.45 4.87
N ALA A 68 -17.01 -6.68 5.57
CA ALA A 68 -17.02 -6.56 7.02
C ALA A 68 -16.36 -7.78 7.66
N THR A 69 -15.51 -7.55 8.66
CA THR A 69 -14.97 -8.61 9.52
C THR A 69 -15.87 -8.86 10.71
N ALA A 70 -15.76 -10.04 11.34
CA ALA A 70 -16.51 -10.36 12.55
C ALA A 70 -16.21 -9.42 13.73
N THR A 71 -15.06 -8.74 13.73
CA THR A 71 -14.65 -7.77 14.76
C THR A 71 -15.10 -6.34 14.46
N GLY A 72 -15.85 -6.11 13.37
CA GLY A 72 -16.34 -4.79 12.97
C GLY A 72 -15.35 -3.94 12.17
N ALA A 73 -14.13 -4.42 11.91
CA ALA A 73 -13.21 -3.79 10.98
C ALA A 73 -13.65 -4.02 9.52
N THR A 74 -13.22 -3.15 8.61
CA THR A 74 -13.46 -3.29 7.16
C THR A 74 -12.23 -3.84 6.48
N VAL A 75 -12.38 -4.86 5.65
CA VAL A 75 -11.34 -5.33 4.74
C VAL A 75 -11.59 -4.73 3.37
N LEU A 76 -10.60 -4.04 2.83
CA LEU A 76 -10.55 -3.67 1.42
C LEU A 76 -9.65 -4.68 0.70
N ARG A 77 -10.12 -5.26 -0.40
CA ARG A 77 -9.32 -6.18 -1.21
C ARG A 77 -9.53 -5.95 -2.70
N THR A 78 -8.53 -6.27 -3.51
CA THR A 78 -8.69 -6.34 -4.97
C THR A 78 -9.26 -7.70 -5.37
N ALA A 79 -9.69 -7.83 -6.63
CA ALA A 79 -9.74 -9.15 -7.28
C ALA A 79 -8.31 -9.76 -7.38
N PHE A 80 -8.22 -11.04 -7.73
CA PHE A 80 -6.96 -11.62 -8.19
C PHE A 80 -6.64 -11.10 -9.59
N ARG A 81 -5.50 -10.43 -9.75
CA ARG A 81 -5.09 -9.76 -10.99
C ARG A 81 -3.68 -10.16 -11.40
N HIS A 82 -3.42 -10.18 -12.70
CA HIS A 82 -2.09 -10.50 -13.24
C HIS A 82 -1.10 -9.35 -13.05
N ASP A 83 -1.55 -8.10 -13.16
CA ASP A 83 -0.72 -6.89 -13.02
C ASP A 83 -0.20 -6.67 -11.59
N LEU A 84 -0.81 -7.30 -10.58
CA LEU A 84 -0.33 -7.32 -9.20
C LEU A 84 0.79 -8.35 -8.95
N VAL A 85 1.05 -9.27 -9.88
CA VAL A 85 2.07 -10.31 -9.68
C VAL A 85 3.48 -9.74 -9.49
N PRO A 86 3.97 -8.79 -10.30
CA PRO A 86 5.29 -8.21 -10.09
C PRO A 86 5.42 -7.50 -8.73
N LEU A 87 4.33 -6.86 -8.27
CA LEU A 87 4.28 -6.27 -6.93
C LEU A 87 4.38 -7.37 -5.86
N ALA A 88 3.64 -8.46 -6.01
CA ALA A 88 3.69 -9.58 -5.07
C ALA A 88 5.08 -10.22 -5.01
N GLU A 89 5.72 -10.46 -6.16
CA GLU A 89 7.05 -11.07 -6.25
C GLU A 89 8.13 -10.18 -5.63
N SER A 90 8.06 -8.87 -5.82
CA SER A 90 9.02 -7.94 -5.20
C SER A 90 8.84 -7.78 -3.70
N TRP A 91 7.61 -7.95 -3.18
CA TRP A 91 7.26 -7.71 -1.78
C TRP A 91 7.10 -8.98 -0.93
N THR A 92 7.38 -10.16 -1.48
CA THR A 92 7.27 -11.42 -0.73
C THR A 92 8.51 -12.28 -0.89
N ARG A 93 8.93 -12.92 0.22
CA ARG A 93 9.88 -14.04 0.20
C ARG A 93 9.17 -15.26 0.78
N GLY A 94 8.72 -16.15 -0.11
CA GLY A 94 7.78 -17.21 0.26
C GLY A 94 6.45 -16.60 0.70
N ALA A 95 6.00 -16.90 1.91
CA ALA A 95 4.77 -16.36 2.49
C ALA A 95 5.01 -15.10 3.35
N ILE A 96 6.24 -14.61 3.45
CA ILE A 96 6.61 -13.51 4.35
C ILE A 96 6.73 -12.22 3.55
N LYS A 97 6.10 -11.14 4.02
CA LYS A 97 6.30 -9.79 3.47
C LYS A 97 7.78 -9.42 3.57
N ALA A 98 8.37 -8.94 2.50
CA ALA A 98 9.76 -8.53 2.46
C ALA A 98 9.87 -7.19 1.72
N LEU A 99 10.78 -6.33 2.19
CA LEU A 99 11.08 -5.10 1.47
C LEU A 99 11.95 -5.42 0.24
N PRO A 100 11.64 -4.86 -0.95
CA PRO A 100 12.52 -4.98 -2.11
C PRO A 100 13.93 -4.45 -1.82
N ALA A 101 14.94 -4.98 -2.51
CA ALA A 101 16.29 -4.41 -2.46
C ALA A 101 16.30 -3.01 -3.10
N SER A 102 17.05 -2.07 -2.51
CA SER A 102 17.12 -0.68 -2.96
C SER A 102 15.74 -0.01 -3.05
N PHE A 103 14.85 -0.33 -2.11
CA PHE A 103 13.55 0.31 -2.02
C PHE A 103 13.70 1.79 -1.66
N GLU A 104 13.02 2.63 -2.42
CA GLU A 104 12.90 4.06 -2.17
C GLU A 104 11.42 4.43 -2.13
N VAL A 105 11.07 5.32 -1.20
CA VAL A 105 9.71 5.80 -1.05
C VAL A 105 9.48 7.02 -1.94
N ASP A 106 8.53 6.92 -2.87
CA ASP A 106 8.07 8.07 -3.66
C ASP A 106 6.76 8.70 -3.14
N GLY A 107 6.38 9.83 -3.71
CA GLY A 107 5.19 10.58 -3.29
C GLY A 107 3.88 9.82 -3.50
N ALA A 108 3.78 8.97 -4.54
CA ALA A 108 2.58 8.18 -4.80
C ALA A 108 2.43 7.06 -3.76
N MET A 109 3.54 6.40 -3.41
CA MET A 109 3.59 5.43 -2.32
C MET A 109 3.25 6.06 -0.96
N LEU A 110 3.81 7.24 -0.65
CA LEU A 110 3.48 7.98 0.58
C LEU A 110 1.99 8.30 0.67
N ARG A 111 1.36 8.68 -0.44
CA ARG A 111 -0.08 8.96 -0.49
C ARG A 111 -0.90 7.73 -0.12
N PHE A 112 -0.62 6.58 -0.73
CA PHE A 112 -1.30 5.33 -0.37
C PHE A 112 -1.07 4.95 1.09
N TRP A 113 0.17 5.07 1.57
CA TRP A 113 0.50 4.76 2.95
C TRP A 113 -0.25 5.68 3.94
N ALA A 114 -0.30 6.98 3.64
CA ALA A 114 -1.03 7.96 4.43
C ALA A 114 -2.54 7.70 4.46
N LEU A 115 -3.15 7.39 3.31
CA LEU A 115 -4.57 7.06 3.23
C LEU A 115 -4.91 5.82 4.07
N ALA A 116 -4.07 4.79 3.98
CA ALA A 116 -4.26 3.53 4.68
C ALA A 116 -4.00 3.61 6.19
N ALA A 117 -2.90 4.24 6.59
CA ALA A 117 -2.32 4.08 7.92
C ALA A 117 -1.75 5.39 8.50
N GLY A 118 -2.03 6.53 7.87
CA GLY A 118 -1.55 7.84 8.29
C GLY A 118 -2.36 8.47 9.42
N ARG A 119 -1.72 9.08 10.40
CA ARG A 119 -2.36 9.81 11.51
C ARG A 119 -1.65 11.13 11.75
N ARG A 120 -2.43 12.20 11.91
CA ARG A 120 -1.92 13.50 12.36
C ARG A 120 -1.44 13.35 13.81
N GLU A 121 -0.21 13.76 14.05
CA GLU A 121 0.37 13.91 15.38
C GLU A 121 0.61 15.39 15.66
N HIS A 122 0.84 15.75 16.92
CA HIS A 122 1.04 17.15 17.34
C HIS A 122 2.16 17.86 16.57
N THR A 123 3.23 17.13 16.24
CA THR A 123 4.44 17.67 15.59
C THR A 123 4.67 17.13 14.19
N GLY A 124 3.73 16.36 13.63
CA GLY A 124 3.95 15.73 12.35
C GLY A 124 2.84 14.82 11.86
N TYR A 125 3.22 13.84 11.07
CA TYR A 125 2.33 12.86 10.49
C TYR A 125 2.95 11.48 10.63
N ALA A 126 2.31 10.62 11.41
CA ALA A 126 2.77 9.25 11.62
C ALA A 126 2.20 8.34 10.53
N LEU A 127 3.06 7.47 9.97
CA LEU A 127 2.67 6.41 9.06
C LEU A 127 2.84 5.07 9.78
N ALA A 128 1.73 4.39 10.06
CA ALA A 128 1.83 3.13 10.81
C ALA A 128 2.44 2.01 9.95
N LEU A 129 3.40 1.30 10.52
CA LEU A 129 4.05 0.13 9.94
C LEU A 129 3.23 -1.14 10.22
N ASP A 130 3.51 -2.22 9.49
CA ASP A 130 2.88 -3.51 9.72
C ASP A 130 3.34 -4.16 11.04
N PRO A 131 2.47 -4.35 12.05
CA PRO A 131 2.85 -4.99 13.31
C PRO A 131 3.29 -6.44 13.15
N HIS A 132 2.91 -7.11 12.05
CA HIS A 132 3.25 -8.51 11.78
C HIS A 132 4.51 -8.68 10.92
N ALA A 133 5.14 -7.58 10.49
CA ALA A 133 6.37 -7.61 9.69
C ALA A 133 7.44 -6.68 10.31
N SER A 134 7.76 -6.88 11.60
CA SER A 134 8.73 -6.04 12.32
C SER A 134 10.12 -5.98 11.68
N HIS A 135 10.50 -7.03 10.94
CA HIS A 135 11.76 -7.07 10.19
C HIS A 135 11.82 -6.06 9.03
N THR A 136 10.70 -5.47 8.60
CA THR A 136 10.69 -4.42 7.56
C THR A 136 10.79 -3.00 8.15
N HIS A 137 10.65 -2.83 9.47
CA HIS A 137 10.51 -1.50 10.09
C HIS A 137 11.77 -0.64 9.94
N ALA A 138 12.92 -1.15 10.38
CA ALA A 138 14.19 -0.45 10.27
C ALA A 138 14.57 -0.09 8.82
N PRO A 139 14.48 -1.00 7.82
CA PRO A 139 14.80 -0.64 6.46
C PRO A 139 13.77 0.32 5.83
N LEU A 140 12.48 0.24 6.19
CA LEU A 140 11.48 1.23 5.74
C LEU A 140 11.74 2.63 6.30
N ALA A 141 12.20 2.73 7.55
CA ALA A 141 12.54 4.02 8.16
C ALA A 141 13.79 4.67 7.55
N ALA A 142 14.61 3.90 6.84
CA ALA A 142 15.84 4.36 6.20
C ALA A 142 15.70 4.60 4.68
N ALA A 143 14.51 4.36 4.11
CA ALA A 143 14.21 4.43 2.68
C ALA A 143 13.68 5.80 2.21
#